data_AF-A0A965ZDW2-F1
#
_entry.id   AF-A0A965ZDW2-F1
#
_cell.length_a   1.000
_cell.length_b   1.000
_cell.length_c   1.000
_cell.angle_alpha   90.00
_cell.angle_beta   90.00
_cell.angle_gamma   90.00
#
_symmetry.space_group_name_H-M   'P 1'
#
loop_
_entity.id
_entity.type
_entity.pdbx_description
1 polymer ?
#
loop_
_entity_poly.entity_id
_entity_poly.type
_entity_poly.pdbx_seq_one_letter_code
_entity_poly.pdbx_strand_id
1 'polypeptide(L)'
;MTEIAKTYKISDVGFRKACIRLNIPIPAVAHWMKVRSGKKILKPKLPATWKGTAFLKLEERAPGEPVSKASEKHKLAKNIAAERLPFKVPDRLTNPDPLIVAARESLYALKDVAYPGMAITDRNQLDIRVAPASIGRALRFMDTLIKCLRARGHYYATDIKGNYVVIRDIRLKVKFRELTSKAKISKPYKDFEWRPNGKLVFRLDGSYRGDWQDLKSQVLEDQLPKILAKLEVVAKLAEADLERARVFHEQWERERKAIAERQARQREELGRFKEMLNTAKRWKQAELLREYLRAIPDPNGEWLSWANHKVNWLDPNINAEDEWMAGVDKNTL
;
A
#
# COMPACT_ATOMS: atom_id res chain seq x y z
N MET A 1 0.77 -33.37 -4.65
CA MET A 1 0.18 -32.04 -4.35
C MET A 1 -1.15 -31.87 -5.04
N THR A 2 -1.23 -32.12 -6.35
CA THR A 2 -2.49 -32.09 -7.12
C THR A 2 -3.55 -33.07 -6.59
N GLU A 3 -3.20 -34.30 -6.23
CA GLU A 3 -4.17 -35.25 -5.66
C GLU A 3 -4.70 -34.80 -4.28
N ILE A 4 -3.83 -34.33 -3.38
CA ILE A 4 -4.24 -33.78 -2.08
C ILE A 4 -5.15 -32.56 -2.26
N ALA A 5 -4.85 -31.71 -3.25
CA ALA A 5 -5.68 -30.57 -3.60
C ALA A 5 -7.06 -30.96 -4.16
N LYS A 6 -7.28 -32.22 -4.60
CA LYS A 6 -8.61 -32.73 -4.96
C LYS A 6 -9.44 -33.11 -3.74
N THR A 7 -8.81 -33.70 -2.73
CA THR A 7 -9.45 -34.19 -1.49
C THR A 7 -9.82 -33.07 -0.53
N TYR A 8 -9.01 -32.02 -0.44
CA TYR A 8 -9.22 -30.93 0.52
C TYR A 8 -9.56 -29.61 -0.15
N LYS A 9 -10.25 -28.71 0.57
CA LYS A 9 -10.61 -27.34 0.13
C LYS A 9 -9.41 -26.38 0.09
N ILE A 10 -8.34 -26.78 -0.58
CA ILE A 10 -7.12 -25.99 -0.75
C ILE A 10 -6.57 -26.17 -2.17
N SER A 11 -6.04 -25.10 -2.76
CA SER A 11 -5.36 -25.20 -4.05
C SER A 11 -4.00 -25.89 -3.91
N ASP A 12 -3.49 -26.47 -4.98
CA ASP A 12 -2.15 -27.07 -5.03
C ASP A 12 -1.03 -26.07 -4.67
N VAL A 13 -1.16 -24.82 -5.13
CA VAL A 13 -0.27 -23.70 -4.78
C VAL A 13 -0.46 -23.29 -3.31
N GLY A 14 -1.70 -23.22 -2.83
CA GLY A 14 -2.01 -22.91 -1.43
C GLY A 14 -1.44 -23.94 -0.47
N PHE A 15 -1.59 -25.22 -0.81
CA PHE A 15 -1.06 -26.34 -0.03
C PHE A 15 0.47 -26.34 -0.04
N ARG A 16 1.10 -26.07 -1.20
CA ARG A 16 2.56 -25.90 -1.29
C ARG A 16 3.05 -24.77 -0.37
N LYS A 17 2.41 -23.60 -0.38
CA LYS A 17 2.76 -22.47 0.50
C LYS A 17 2.59 -22.83 1.98
N ALA A 18 1.54 -23.56 2.31
CA ALA A 18 1.30 -24.02 3.67
C ALA A 18 2.40 -24.98 4.15
N CYS A 19 2.82 -25.94 3.32
CA CYS A 19 3.95 -26.83 3.64
C CYS A 19 5.24 -26.05 3.87
N ILE A 20 5.57 -25.06 3.03
CA ILE A 20 6.75 -24.21 3.20
C ILE A 20 6.69 -23.46 4.55
N ARG A 21 5.55 -22.84 4.86
CA ARG A 21 5.35 -22.11 6.12
C ARG A 21 5.48 -23.02 7.35
N LEU A 22 5.03 -24.27 7.24
CA LEU A 22 5.13 -25.28 8.29
C LEU A 22 6.46 -26.04 8.28
N ASN A 23 7.42 -25.61 7.45
CA ASN A 23 8.71 -26.27 7.26
C ASN A 23 8.59 -27.78 6.93
N ILE A 24 7.50 -28.17 6.25
CA ILE A 24 7.26 -29.54 5.81
C ILE A 24 7.96 -29.73 4.46
N PRO A 25 8.89 -30.70 4.34
CA PRO A 25 9.61 -30.94 3.09
C PRO A 25 8.64 -31.42 2.00
N ILE A 26 8.73 -30.78 0.84
CA ILE A 26 7.86 -31.06 -0.30
C ILE A 26 8.60 -32.01 -1.26
N PRO A 27 7.96 -33.07 -1.78
CA PRO A 27 8.58 -33.96 -2.74
C PRO A 27 8.95 -33.22 -4.05
N ALA A 28 10.11 -33.55 -4.60
CA ALA A 28 10.54 -33.04 -5.91
C ALA A 28 9.55 -33.43 -7.03
N VAL A 29 9.55 -32.68 -8.14
CA VAL A 29 8.58 -32.80 -9.25
C VAL A 29 8.49 -34.23 -9.81
N ALA A 30 9.58 -35.00 -9.81
CA ALA A 30 9.62 -36.38 -10.30
C ALA A 30 9.52 -37.47 -9.21
N HIS A 31 9.31 -37.09 -7.95
CA HIS A 31 9.33 -38.03 -6.82
C HIS A 31 8.34 -39.17 -7.02
N TRP A 32 7.06 -38.87 -7.29
CA TRP A 32 6.03 -39.90 -7.44
C TRP A 32 6.18 -40.77 -8.70
N MET A 33 6.75 -40.22 -9.78
CA MET A 33 7.10 -41.03 -10.97
C MET A 33 8.21 -42.04 -10.64
N LYS A 34 9.21 -41.64 -9.86
CA LYS A 34 10.27 -42.53 -9.39
C LYS A 34 9.74 -43.60 -8.43
N VAL A 35 8.78 -43.26 -7.56
CA VAL A 35 8.13 -44.23 -6.65
C VAL A 35 7.35 -45.28 -7.45
N ARG A 36 6.53 -44.85 -8.42
CA ARG A 36 5.73 -45.77 -9.26
C ARG A 36 6.58 -46.71 -10.13
N SER A 37 7.80 -46.28 -10.48
CA SER A 37 8.76 -47.09 -11.24
C SER A 37 9.68 -47.94 -10.36
N GLY A 38 9.36 -48.10 -9.07
CA GLY A 38 10.09 -48.98 -8.15
C GLY A 38 11.50 -48.49 -7.76
N LYS A 39 11.87 -47.25 -8.10
CA LYS A 39 13.21 -46.72 -7.79
C LYS A 39 13.31 -46.37 -6.30
N LYS A 40 14.44 -46.72 -5.66
CA LYS A 40 14.76 -46.27 -4.30
C LYS A 40 15.03 -44.76 -4.31
N ILE A 41 14.31 -44.01 -3.48
CA ILE A 41 14.42 -42.55 -3.38
C ILE A 41 14.76 -42.17 -1.95
N LEU A 42 15.69 -41.22 -1.79
CA LEU A 42 15.98 -40.61 -0.51
C LEU A 42 14.78 -39.75 -0.07
N LYS A 43 14.13 -40.13 1.04
CA LYS A 43 13.08 -39.33 1.66
C LYS A 43 13.75 -38.19 2.45
N PRO A 44 13.50 -36.91 2.13
CA PRO A 44 14.04 -35.81 2.91
C PRO A 44 13.53 -35.92 4.35
N LYS A 45 14.46 -35.90 5.31
CA LYS A 45 14.12 -35.96 6.74
C LYS A 45 13.34 -34.70 7.13
N LEU A 46 12.39 -34.86 8.05
CA LEU A 46 11.72 -33.73 8.67
C LEU A 46 12.76 -32.91 9.47
N PRO A 47 12.65 -31.56 9.51
CA PRO A 47 13.54 -30.74 10.31
C PRO A 47 13.44 -31.09 11.79
N ALA A 48 14.57 -31.28 12.47
CA ALA A 48 14.60 -31.63 13.90
C ALA A 48 14.18 -30.47 14.83
N THR A 49 14.12 -29.24 14.32
CA THR A 49 13.97 -27.99 15.07
C THR A 49 12.63 -27.30 14.84
N TRP A 50 11.53 -28.05 14.75
CA TRP A 50 10.20 -27.43 14.71
C TRP A 50 9.76 -26.98 16.12
N LYS A 51 9.68 -25.66 16.35
CA LYS A 51 9.20 -25.03 17.59
C LYS A 51 7.79 -24.42 17.46
N GLY A 52 7.07 -24.69 16.37
CA GLY A 52 5.91 -23.89 15.98
C GLY A 52 4.58 -24.31 16.62
N THR A 53 3.76 -23.31 16.98
CA THR A 53 2.35 -23.41 17.41
C THR A 53 1.36 -23.40 16.24
N ALA A 54 1.84 -23.37 14.99
CA ALA A 54 1.02 -23.19 13.81
C ALA A 54 0.50 -24.54 13.26
N PHE A 55 -0.82 -24.66 13.12
CA PHE A 55 -1.49 -25.82 12.52
C PHE A 55 -2.23 -25.42 11.23
N LEU A 56 -2.29 -26.34 10.27
CA LEU A 56 -3.16 -26.20 9.09
C LEU A 56 -4.32 -27.18 9.24
N LYS A 57 -5.50 -26.66 9.58
CA LYS A 57 -6.73 -27.44 9.51
C LYS A 57 -7.15 -27.54 8.05
N LEU A 58 -7.25 -28.75 7.52
CA LEU A 58 -7.74 -29.03 6.18
C LEU A 58 -9.17 -29.53 6.27
N GLU A 59 -10.07 -28.90 5.53
CA GLU A 59 -11.43 -29.38 5.36
C GLU A 59 -11.53 -30.28 4.13
N GLU A 60 -12.14 -31.46 4.29
CA GLU A 60 -12.45 -32.34 3.18
C GLU A 60 -13.43 -31.68 2.22
N ARG A 61 -13.24 -31.97 0.93
CA ARG A 61 -14.07 -31.46 -0.14
C ARG A 61 -15.25 -32.39 -0.38
N ALA A 62 -16.45 -31.80 -0.57
CA ALA A 62 -17.64 -32.57 -0.90
C ALA A 62 -17.54 -33.15 -2.34
N PRO A 63 -18.14 -34.32 -2.63
CA PRO A 63 -18.20 -34.88 -3.97
C PRO A 63 -18.79 -33.88 -4.98
N GLY A 64 -18.08 -33.62 -6.08
CA GLY A 64 -18.52 -32.71 -7.15
C GLY A 64 -18.17 -31.22 -6.96
N GLU A 65 -17.60 -30.82 -5.81
CA GLU A 65 -17.14 -29.45 -5.62
C GLU A 65 -15.86 -29.20 -6.47
N PRO A 66 -15.75 -28.10 -7.23
CA PRO A 66 -14.62 -27.87 -8.12
C PRO A 66 -13.31 -27.65 -7.34
N VAL A 67 -12.20 -28.18 -7.88
CA VAL A 67 -10.85 -28.15 -7.28
C VAL A 67 -10.33 -26.72 -7.03
N SER A 68 -10.87 -25.78 -7.77
CA SER A 68 -10.65 -24.35 -7.63
C SER A 68 -12.00 -23.67 -7.81
N LYS A 69 -12.45 -22.89 -6.81
CA LYS A 69 -13.41 -21.82 -7.10
C LYS A 69 -12.69 -20.93 -8.12
N ALA A 70 -13.08 -21.02 -9.40
CA ALA A 70 -12.54 -20.16 -10.43
C ALA A 70 -12.52 -18.73 -9.89
N SER A 71 -11.34 -18.10 -9.89
CA SER A 71 -11.19 -16.75 -9.34
C SER A 71 -12.30 -15.86 -9.88
N GLU A 72 -12.80 -14.92 -9.06
CA GLU A 72 -13.84 -13.98 -9.47
C GLU A 72 -13.51 -13.33 -10.82
N LYS A 73 -12.21 -13.02 -11.04
CA LYS A 73 -11.65 -12.60 -12.33
C LYS A 73 -11.95 -13.56 -13.48
N HIS A 74 -11.72 -14.86 -13.31
CA HIS A 74 -11.92 -15.84 -14.38
C HIS A 74 -13.40 -16.02 -14.72
N LYS A 75 -14.28 -16.03 -13.70
CA LYS A 75 -15.73 -16.05 -13.90
C LYS A 75 -16.20 -14.82 -14.66
N LEU A 76 -15.77 -13.64 -14.21
CA LEU A 76 -16.10 -12.37 -14.83
C LEU A 76 -15.56 -12.28 -16.26
N ALA A 77 -14.32 -12.71 -16.51
CA ALA A 77 -13.76 -12.74 -17.86
C ALA A 77 -14.55 -13.63 -18.82
N LYS A 78 -15.05 -14.78 -18.34
CA LYS A 78 -15.90 -15.67 -19.14
C LYS A 78 -17.26 -15.03 -19.43
N ASN A 79 -17.85 -14.37 -18.43
CA ASN A 79 -19.12 -13.65 -18.60
C ASN A 79 -18.97 -12.49 -19.57
N ILE A 80 -17.96 -11.64 -19.37
CA ILE A 80 -17.62 -10.52 -20.25
C ILE A 80 -17.38 -11.02 -21.67
N ALA A 81 -16.63 -12.11 -21.87
CA ALA A 81 -16.40 -12.67 -23.20
C ALA A 81 -17.67 -13.23 -23.88
N ALA A 82 -18.69 -13.59 -23.11
CA ALA A 82 -19.98 -14.04 -23.62
C ALA A 82 -20.96 -12.89 -23.92
N GLU A 83 -20.68 -11.69 -23.41
CA GLU A 83 -21.48 -10.50 -23.70
C GLU A 83 -21.26 -10.00 -25.13
N ARG A 84 -22.27 -9.32 -25.68
CA ARG A 84 -22.22 -8.73 -27.04
C ARG A 84 -21.47 -7.39 -27.03
N LEU A 85 -20.19 -7.43 -26.67
CA LEU A 85 -19.28 -6.28 -26.68
C LEU A 85 -18.35 -6.34 -27.91
N PRO A 86 -17.82 -5.20 -28.37
CA PRO A 86 -16.98 -5.14 -29.56
C PRO A 86 -15.55 -5.63 -29.27
N PHE A 87 -15.35 -6.85 -28.78
CA PHE A 87 -14.00 -7.36 -28.48
C PHE A 87 -13.12 -7.57 -29.72
N LYS A 88 -13.75 -7.76 -30.88
CA LYS A 88 -13.01 -7.96 -32.12
C LYS A 88 -12.45 -6.62 -32.57
N VAL A 89 -11.15 -6.44 -32.39
CA VAL A 89 -10.42 -5.29 -32.90
C VAL A 89 -10.51 -5.30 -34.44
N PRO A 90 -11.07 -4.27 -35.08
CA PRO A 90 -11.22 -4.24 -36.52
C PRO A 90 -9.87 -3.98 -37.21
N ASP A 91 -9.76 -4.38 -38.48
CA ASP A 91 -8.56 -4.13 -39.30
C ASP A 91 -8.42 -2.66 -39.72
N ARG A 92 -9.51 -1.88 -39.64
CA ARG A 92 -9.53 -0.46 -39.98
C ARG A 92 -10.20 0.34 -38.87
N LEU A 93 -9.66 1.52 -38.61
CA LEU A 93 -10.24 2.44 -37.64
C LEU A 93 -11.45 3.13 -38.27
N THR A 94 -12.63 2.87 -37.74
CA THR A 94 -13.91 3.43 -38.21
C THR A 94 -14.65 4.06 -37.03
N ASN A 95 -15.14 5.28 -37.22
CA ASN A 95 -15.77 6.10 -36.17
C ASN A 95 -15.00 6.04 -34.83
N PRO A 96 -13.72 6.50 -34.80
CA PRO A 96 -12.88 6.42 -33.61
C PRO A 96 -13.39 7.30 -32.47
N ASP A 97 -13.07 6.89 -31.25
CA ASP A 97 -13.29 7.71 -30.06
C ASP A 97 -12.55 9.07 -30.17
N PRO A 98 -13.09 10.18 -29.63
CA PRO A 98 -12.40 11.48 -29.65
C PRO A 98 -10.98 11.42 -29.05
N LEU A 99 -10.76 10.60 -28.01
CA LEU A 99 -9.43 10.40 -27.43
C LEU A 99 -8.45 9.77 -28.42
N ILE A 100 -8.94 8.91 -29.32
CA ILE A 100 -8.16 8.24 -30.35
C ILE A 100 -7.91 9.17 -31.54
N VAL A 101 -8.86 10.04 -31.88
CA VAL A 101 -8.66 11.08 -32.90
C VAL A 101 -7.49 11.99 -32.50
N ALA A 102 -7.52 12.54 -31.29
CA ALA A 102 -6.44 13.39 -30.78
C ALA A 102 -5.08 12.65 -30.77
N ALA A 103 -5.06 11.41 -30.26
CA ALA A 103 -3.83 10.62 -30.23
C ALA A 103 -3.30 10.30 -31.65
N ARG A 104 -4.18 10.04 -32.61
CA ARG A 104 -3.83 9.78 -34.00
C ARG A 104 -3.17 10.99 -34.64
N GLU A 105 -3.76 12.17 -34.48
CA GLU A 105 -3.23 13.42 -35.04
C GLU A 105 -1.81 13.69 -34.52
N SER A 106 -1.61 13.60 -33.21
CA SER A 106 -0.29 13.81 -32.62
C SER A 106 0.73 12.78 -33.08
N LEU A 107 0.39 11.49 -33.13
CA LEU A 107 1.34 10.44 -33.54
C LEU A 107 1.78 10.56 -35.01
N TYR A 108 0.90 11.00 -35.90
CA TYR A 108 1.23 11.17 -37.33
C TYR A 108 1.85 12.54 -37.65
N ALA A 109 1.71 13.54 -36.79
CA ALA A 109 2.33 14.86 -36.96
C ALA A 109 3.83 14.89 -36.57
N LEU A 110 4.34 13.85 -35.90
CA LEU A 110 5.72 13.77 -35.44
C LEU A 110 6.70 13.73 -36.62
N LYS A 111 7.63 14.69 -36.68
CA LYS A 111 8.74 14.71 -37.63
C LYS A 111 9.88 13.79 -37.21
N ASP A 112 10.13 13.71 -35.90
CA ASP A 112 11.17 12.89 -35.30
C ASP A 112 10.59 11.93 -34.25
N VAL A 113 11.25 10.78 -34.08
CA VAL A 113 10.87 9.78 -33.09
C VAL A 113 11.87 9.76 -31.93
N ALA A 114 11.36 9.62 -30.71
CA ALA A 114 12.20 9.53 -29.52
C ALA A 114 12.99 8.22 -29.53
N TYR A 115 14.25 8.20 -29.08
CA TYR A 115 15.00 6.97 -28.91
C TYR A 115 14.19 5.98 -28.03
N PRO A 116 14.05 4.69 -28.42
CA PRO A 116 14.75 3.95 -29.49
C PRO A 116 14.08 3.92 -30.88
N GLY A 117 13.32 4.95 -31.26
CA GLY A 117 12.53 4.98 -32.50
C GLY A 117 11.02 4.90 -32.25
N MET A 118 10.57 5.55 -31.18
CA MET A 118 9.20 5.51 -30.67
C MET A 118 8.51 6.84 -30.96
N ALA A 119 7.35 6.77 -31.61
CA ALA A 119 6.38 7.84 -31.62
C ALA A 119 5.68 7.90 -30.25
N ILE A 120 5.51 9.11 -29.73
CA ILE A 120 4.92 9.38 -28.42
C ILE A 120 3.87 10.47 -28.62
N THR A 121 2.65 10.22 -28.16
CA THR A 121 1.55 11.20 -28.14
C THR A 121 1.90 12.45 -27.33
N ASP A 122 1.22 13.57 -27.61
CA ASP A 122 1.44 14.81 -26.89
C ASP A 122 1.00 14.76 -25.42
N ARG A 123 1.40 15.77 -24.66
CA ARG A 123 0.99 15.93 -23.26
C ARG A 123 -0.55 16.07 -23.18
N ASN A 124 -1.13 15.58 -22.09
CA ASN A 124 -2.57 15.56 -21.81
C ASN A 124 -3.44 14.69 -22.72
N GLN A 125 -2.84 13.91 -23.64
CA GLN A 125 -3.54 12.91 -24.45
C GLN A 125 -3.36 11.49 -23.88
N LEU A 126 -3.96 10.50 -24.54
CA LEU A 126 -3.69 9.08 -24.29
C LEU A 126 -2.19 8.81 -24.44
N ASP A 127 -1.47 8.40 -23.38
CA ASP A 127 -0.03 8.06 -23.50
C ASP A 127 0.14 6.75 -24.28
N ILE A 128 0.41 6.89 -25.57
CA ILE A 128 0.74 5.79 -26.48
C ILE A 128 2.19 5.97 -26.90
N ARG A 129 3.01 4.96 -26.63
CA ARG A 129 4.43 4.92 -27.02
C ARG A 129 4.72 3.70 -27.87
N VAL A 130 4.83 3.88 -29.17
CA VAL A 130 4.99 2.76 -30.12
C VAL A 130 5.87 3.16 -31.30
N ALA A 131 6.48 2.20 -31.99
CA ALA A 131 7.18 2.50 -33.24
C ALA A 131 6.19 2.95 -34.33
N PRO A 132 6.62 3.71 -35.34
CA PRO A 132 5.75 4.14 -36.45
C PRO A 132 4.98 2.99 -37.11
N ALA A 133 5.63 1.83 -37.27
CA ALA A 133 5.01 0.62 -37.84
C ALA A 133 3.85 0.06 -36.99
N SER A 134 3.83 0.34 -35.68
CA SER A 134 2.83 -0.17 -34.74
C SER A 134 1.70 0.83 -34.44
N ILE A 135 1.78 2.09 -34.93
CA ILE A 135 0.79 3.15 -34.66
C ILE A 135 -0.63 2.69 -35.01
N GLY A 136 -0.83 2.15 -36.22
CA GLY A 136 -2.15 1.72 -36.67
C GLY A 136 -2.76 0.63 -35.79
N ARG A 137 -1.97 -0.38 -35.42
CA ARG A 137 -2.40 -1.47 -34.53
C ARG A 137 -2.72 -0.95 -33.11
N ALA A 138 -1.86 -0.09 -32.59
CA ALA A 138 -2.02 0.54 -31.29
C ALA A 138 -3.33 1.35 -31.18
N LEU A 139 -3.62 2.20 -32.17
CA LEU A 139 -4.83 3.01 -32.19
C LEU A 139 -6.08 2.13 -32.27
N ARG A 140 -6.09 1.07 -33.10
CA ARG A 140 -7.23 0.14 -33.21
C ARG A 140 -7.48 -0.61 -31.90
N PHE A 141 -6.43 -1.09 -31.23
CA PHE A 141 -6.54 -1.74 -29.93
C PHE A 141 -7.11 -0.77 -28.87
N MET A 142 -6.53 0.42 -28.74
CA MET A 142 -6.95 1.40 -27.74
C MET A 142 -8.38 1.90 -27.99
N ASP A 143 -8.78 2.12 -29.24
CA ASP A 143 -10.15 2.49 -29.62
C ASP A 143 -11.15 1.41 -29.18
N THR A 144 -10.82 0.15 -29.47
CA THR A 144 -11.66 -0.99 -29.07
C THR A 144 -11.76 -1.12 -27.56
N LEU A 145 -10.64 -0.95 -26.84
CA LEU A 145 -10.64 -0.95 -25.38
C LEU A 145 -11.53 0.16 -24.81
N ILE A 146 -11.40 1.40 -25.31
CA ILE A 146 -12.19 2.55 -24.84
C ILE A 146 -13.68 2.33 -25.12
N LYS A 147 -14.03 1.84 -26.32
CA LYS A 147 -15.42 1.50 -26.67
C LYS A 147 -16.00 0.43 -25.74
N CYS A 148 -15.23 -0.62 -25.44
CA CYS A 148 -15.63 -1.65 -24.48
C CYS A 148 -15.81 -1.11 -23.06
N LEU A 149 -14.94 -0.20 -22.61
CA LEU A 149 -15.09 0.46 -21.31
C LEU A 149 -16.37 1.29 -21.25
N ARG A 150 -16.60 2.14 -22.27
CA ARG A 150 -17.79 3.00 -22.37
C ARG A 150 -19.08 2.19 -22.42
N ALA A 151 -19.11 1.10 -23.17
CA ALA A 151 -20.27 0.20 -23.24
C ALA A 151 -20.64 -0.42 -21.88
N ARG A 152 -19.70 -0.43 -20.91
CA ARG A 152 -19.90 -0.93 -19.55
C ARG A 152 -20.06 0.20 -18.51
N GLY A 153 -20.19 1.44 -18.96
CA GLY A 153 -20.33 2.62 -18.08
C GLY A 153 -19.02 3.11 -17.46
N HIS A 154 -17.87 2.63 -17.96
CA HIS A 154 -16.54 3.06 -17.51
C HIS A 154 -15.94 4.02 -18.53
N TYR A 155 -14.90 4.75 -18.14
CA TYR A 155 -14.25 5.67 -19.06
C TYR A 155 -12.74 5.68 -18.90
N TYR A 156 -12.07 6.21 -19.92
CA TYR A 156 -10.63 6.44 -19.91
C TYR A 156 -10.38 7.91 -19.61
N ALA A 157 -9.45 8.20 -18.71
CA ALA A 157 -9.10 9.55 -18.31
C ALA A 157 -7.58 9.76 -18.36
N THR A 158 -7.18 10.98 -18.68
CA THR A 158 -5.79 11.42 -18.71
C THR A 158 -5.62 12.65 -17.85
N ASP A 159 -4.49 12.76 -17.17
CA ASP A 159 -4.08 13.96 -16.45
C ASP A 159 -2.54 14.07 -16.46
N ILE A 160 -2.01 15.13 -15.85
CA ILE A 160 -0.56 15.36 -15.72
C ILE A 160 0.22 14.23 -15.03
N LYS A 161 -0.44 13.40 -14.21
CA LYS A 161 0.16 12.27 -13.48
C LYS A 161 0.10 10.96 -14.27
N GLY A 162 -0.68 10.90 -15.34
CA GLY A 162 -0.69 9.80 -16.30
C GLY A 162 -2.08 9.42 -16.80
N ASN A 163 -2.28 8.13 -17.06
CA ASN A 163 -3.50 7.61 -17.66
C ASN A 163 -4.22 6.68 -16.70
N TYR A 164 -5.54 6.69 -16.80
CA TYR A 164 -6.41 6.00 -15.88
C TYR A 164 -7.58 5.37 -16.61
N VAL A 165 -7.90 4.14 -16.24
CA VAL A 165 -9.24 3.61 -16.44
C VAL A 165 -10.03 3.95 -15.18
N VAL A 166 -11.18 4.61 -15.34
CA VAL A 166 -12.04 5.02 -14.24
C VAL A 166 -13.28 4.15 -14.24
N ILE A 167 -13.48 3.45 -13.12
CA ILE A 167 -14.60 2.55 -12.87
C ILE A 167 -15.27 3.06 -11.61
N ARG A 168 -16.49 3.59 -11.74
CA ARG A 168 -17.14 4.41 -10.69
C ARG A 168 -16.21 5.57 -10.29
N ASP A 169 -15.81 5.65 -9.01
CA ASP A 169 -14.89 6.67 -8.50
C ASP A 169 -13.43 6.17 -8.37
N ILE A 170 -13.16 4.94 -8.83
CA ILE A 170 -11.84 4.32 -8.70
C ILE A 170 -11.01 4.59 -9.95
N ARG A 171 -9.93 5.37 -9.79
CA ARG A 171 -8.94 5.65 -10.84
C ARG A 171 -7.84 4.59 -10.85
N LEU A 172 -7.86 3.70 -11.84
CA LEU A 172 -6.85 2.66 -12.03
C LEU A 172 -5.76 3.12 -12.99
N LYS A 173 -4.54 3.33 -12.49
CA LYS A 173 -3.43 3.82 -13.31
C LYS A 173 -2.98 2.77 -14.33
N VAL A 174 -2.98 3.12 -15.61
CA VAL A 174 -2.63 2.22 -16.71
C VAL A 174 -1.52 2.80 -17.60
N LYS A 175 -0.83 1.92 -18.31
CA LYS A 175 0.20 2.26 -19.29
C LYS A 175 0.04 1.38 -20.52
N PHE A 176 0.24 1.98 -21.69
CA PHE A 176 0.22 1.27 -22.95
C PHE A 176 1.44 1.65 -23.79
N ARG A 177 2.21 0.66 -24.23
CA ARG A 177 3.44 0.89 -25.02
C ARG A 177 3.83 -0.33 -25.84
N GLU A 178 4.73 -0.12 -26.78
CA GLU A 178 5.51 -1.20 -27.40
C GLU A 178 6.71 -1.58 -26.53
N LEU A 179 7.03 -2.87 -26.53
CA LEU A 179 8.23 -3.40 -25.91
C LEU A 179 9.45 -3.16 -26.80
N THR A 180 10.60 -3.09 -26.13
CA THR A 180 11.90 -2.95 -26.78
C THR A 180 12.77 -4.15 -26.44
N SER A 181 13.58 -4.56 -27.39
CA SER A 181 14.57 -5.62 -27.24
C SER A 181 15.96 -5.06 -27.49
N LYS A 182 16.99 -5.65 -26.86
CA LYS A 182 18.38 -5.34 -27.19
C LYS A 182 18.75 -6.03 -28.50
N ALA A 183 19.23 -5.26 -29.47
CA ALA A 183 19.89 -5.75 -30.68
C ALA A 183 21.39 -5.56 -30.51
N LYS A 184 22.18 -6.60 -30.80
CA LYS A 184 23.64 -6.51 -30.78
C LYS A 184 24.09 -5.64 -31.95
N ILE A 185 24.98 -4.70 -31.69
CA ILE A 185 25.58 -3.83 -32.70
C ILE A 185 27.10 -3.89 -32.58
N SER A 186 27.80 -3.70 -33.69
CA SER A 186 29.26 -3.66 -33.73
C SER A 186 29.71 -2.20 -33.85
N LYS A 187 29.82 -1.50 -32.71
CA LYS A 187 30.40 -0.15 -32.62
C LYS A 187 31.48 -0.12 -31.53
N PRO A 188 32.55 0.69 -31.67
CA PRO A 188 33.71 0.64 -30.77
C PRO A 188 33.42 0.85 -29.27
N TYR A 189 32.33 1.54 -28.94
CA TYR A 189 31.95 1.94 -27.58
C TYR A 189 30.51 1.53 -27.21
N LYS A 190 29.85 0.68 -28.02
CA LYS A 190 28.46 0.28 -27.78
C LYS A 190 28.17 -1.09 -28.42
N ASP A 191 27.94 -2.09 -27.57
CA ASP A 191 27.67 -3.48 -27.99
C ASP A 191 26.19 -3.75 -28.27
N PHE A 192 25.29 -2.90 -27.76
CA PHE A 192 23.85 -3.11 -27.87
C PHE A 192 23.09 -1.81 -28.07
N GLU A 193 22.03 -1.90 -28.86
CA GLU A 193 21.05 -0.84 -29.05
C GLU A 193 19.65 -1.37 -28.74
N TRP A 194 18.83 -0.57 -28.09
CA TRP A 194 17.43 -0.93 -27.89
C TRP A 194 16.68 -0.66 -29.18
N ARG A 195 15.82 -1.58 -29.60
CA ARG A 195 14.92 -1.40 -30.75
C ARG A 195 13.51 -1.84 -30.38
N PRO A 196 12.47 -1.14 -30.86
CA PRO A 196 11.10 -1.62 -30.77
C PRO A 196 10.98 -3.00 -31.42
N ASN A 197 10.19 -3.90 -30.83
CA ASN A 197 10.12 -5.30 -31.26
C ASN A 197 8.75 -5.73 -31.79
N GLY A 198 7.85 -4.77 -32.02
CA GLY A 198 6.48 -4.98 -32.51
C GLY A 198 5.49 -5.50 -31.47
N LYS A 199 5.93 -5.81 -30.25
CA LYS A 199 5.06 -6.37 -29.20
C LYS A 199 4.44 -5.27 -28.36
N LEU A 200 3.11 -5.18 -28.39
CA LEU A 200 2.34 -4.25 -27.57
C LEU A 200 2.16 -4.81 -26.16
N VAL A 201 2.17 -3.93 -25.17
CA VAL A 201 1.90 -4.22 -23.77
C VAL A 201 0.92 -3.20 -23.18
N PHE A 202 -0.11 -3.70 -22.53
CA PHE A 202 -0.99 -2.95 -21.65
C PHE A 202 -0.70 -3.34 -20.19
N ARG A 203 -0.52 -2.37 -19.32
CA ARG A 203 -0.17 -2.57 -17.92
C ARG A 203 -1.08 -1.79 -16.99
N LEU A 204 -1.54 -2.46 -15.96
CA LEU A 204 -2.14 -1.89 -14.77
C LEU A 204 -1.04 -1.75 -13.69
N ASP A 205 -0.79 -0.51 -13.28
CA ASP A 205 0.17 -0.15 -12.24
C ASP A 205 -0.49 -0.12 -10.84
N GLY A 206 0.28 0.22 -9.80
CA GLY A 206 -0.20 0.35 -8.42
C GLY A 206 -0.06 -0.93 -7.59
N SER A 207 -0.89 -1.07 -6.55
CA SER A 207 -0.89 -2.22 -5.64
C SER A 207 -1.42 -3.50 -6.30
N TYR A 208 -2.34 -3.34 -7.25
CA TYR A 208 -3.02 -4.43 -7.94
C TYR A 208 -2.51 -4.64 -9.36
N ARG A 209 -1.20 -4.87 -9.48
CA ARG A 209 -0.52 -4.96 -10.78
C ARG A 209 -1.11 -6.02 -11.70
N GLY A 210 -1.06 -5.74 -13.00
CA GLY A 210 -1.36 -6.69 -14.05
C GLY A 210 -0.69 -6.25 -15.36
N ASP A 211 -0.19 -7.20 -16.13
CA ASP A 211 0.44 -6.97 -17.42
C ASP A 211 -0.10 -7.94 -18.47
N TRP A 212 -0.39 -7.40 -19.65
CA TRP A 212 -0.84 -8.15 -20.81
C TRP A 212 -0.02 -7.67 -21.98
N GLN A 213 0.55 -8.59 -22.71
CA GLN A 213 1.40 -8.29 -23.84
C GLN A 213 1.22 -9.33 -24.92
N ASP A 214 1.74 -9.03 -26.10
CA ASP A 214 1.84 -10.03 -27.17
C ASP A 214 2.68 -11.23 -26.74
N LEU A 215 2.08 -12.41 -26.91
CA LEU A 215 2.70 -13.71 -26.71
C LEU A 215 2.84 -14.42 -28.05
N LYS A 216 3.68 -15.46 -28.10
CA LYS A 216 3.82 -16.29 -29.31
C LYS A 216 2.51 -16.95 -29.74
N SER A 217 1.64 -17.27 -28.79
CA SER A 217 0.39 -18.02 -28.98
C SER A 217 -0.88 -17.18 -28.87
N GLN A 218 -0.77 -15.90 -28.50
CA GLN A 218 -1.92 -15.03 -28.25
C GLN A 218 -1.49 -13.57 -28.39
N VAL A 219 -2.21 -12.80 -29.21
CA VAL A 219 -1.98 -11.36 -29.35
C VAL A 219 -2.67 -10.59 -28.23
N LEU A 220 -2.33 -9.32 -28.05
CA LEU A 220 -2.89 -8.46 -27.02
C LEU A 220 -4.41 -8.24 -27.20
N GLU A 221 -4.87 -8.15 -28.44
CA GLU A 221 -6.28 -7.96 -28.82
C GLU A 221 -7.19 -9.06 -28.24
N ASP A 222 -6.75 -10.33 -28.32
CA ASP A 222 -7.47 -11.49 -27.79
C ASP A 222 -7.59 -11.49 -26.26
N GLN A 223 -6.82 -10.63 -25.58
CA GLN A 223 -6.80 -10.54 -24.13
C GLN A 223 -7.77 -9.49 -23.58
N LEU A 224 -8.48 -8.75 -24.44
CA LEU A 224 -9.43 -7.69 -24.04
C LEU A 224 -10.42 -8.13 -22.94
N PRO A 225 -11.13 -9.29 -23.05
CA PRO A 225 -12.02 -9.73 -21.97
C PRO A 225 -11.31 -9.96 -20.63
N LYS A 226 -10.07 -10.49 -20.68
CA LYS A 226 -9.25 -10.73 -19.49
C LYS A 226 -8.75 -9.43 -18.86
N ILE A 227 -8.48 -8.41 -19.69
CA ILE A 227 -8.08 -7.06 -19.26
C ILE A 227 -9.25 -6.41 -18.54
N LEU A 228 -10.42 -6.31 -19.18
CA LEU A 228 -11.62 -5.70 -18.59
C LEU A 228 -12.01 -6.36 -17.27
N ALA A 229 -12.06 -7.70 -17.24
CA ALA A 229 -12.40 -8.43 -16.01
C ALA A 229 -11.42 -8.16 -14.86
N LYS A 230 -10.12 -8.01 -15.17
CA LYS A 230 -9.14 -7.67 -14.13
C LYS A 230 -9.33 -6.24 -13.64
N LEU A 231 -9.61 -5.29 -14.53
CA LEU A 231 -9.85 -3.90 -14.16
C LEU A 231 -11.06 -3.79 -13.22
N GLU A 232 -12.18 -4.44 -13.54
CA GLU A 232 -13.38 -4.42 -12.68
C GLU A 232 -13.17 -5.09 -11.32
N VAL A 233 -12.52 -6.25 -11.28
CA VAL A 233 -12.19 -6.91 -10.01
C VAL A 233 -11.28 -6.04 -9.16
N VAL A 234 -10.28 -5.40 -9.78
CA VAL A 234 -9.37 -4.51 -9.07
C VAL A 234 -10.07 -3.25 -8.59
N ALA A 235 -10.98 -2.68 -9.36
CA ALA A 235 -11.76 -1.52 -8.94
C ALA A 235 -12.55 -1.83 -7.66
N LYS A 236 -13.24 -2.99 -7.62
CA LYS A 236 -13.97 -3.45 -6.43
C LYS A 236 -13.05 -3.67 -5.21
N LEU A 237 -11.86 -4.24 -5.42
CA LEU A 237 -10.89 -4.43 -4.32
C LEU A 237 -10.35 -3.11 -3.79
N ALA A 238 -10.03 -2.17 -4.69
CA ALA A 238 -9.54 -0.84 -4.33
C ALA A 238 -10.61 0.01 -3.62
N GLU A 239 -11.88 -0.08 -4.05
CA GLU A 239 -13.02 0.52 -3.36
C GLU A 239 -13.10 0.01 -1.90
N ALA A 240 -13.00 -1.30 -1.70
CA ALA A 240 -13.02 -1.89 -0.37
C ALA A 240 -11.78 -1.51 0.49
N ASP A 241 -10.62 -1.32 -0.12
CA ASP A 241 -9.42 -0.81 0.58
C ASP A 241 -9.59 0.64 1.02
N LEU A 242 -10.13 1.50 0.16
CA LEU A 242 -10.38 2.90 0.48
C LEU A 242 -11.36 3.03 1.65
N GLU A 243 -12.42 2.23 1.66
CA GLU A 243 -13.38 2.21 2.77
C GLU A 243 -12.73 1.72 4.08
N ARG A 244 -11.94 0.65 4.02
CA ARG A 244 -11.17 0.17 5.19
C ARG A 244 -10.22 1.26 5.72
N ALA A 245 -9.52 1.95 4.83
CA ALA A 245 -8.60 3.01 5.20
C ALA A 245 -9.33 4.20 5.83
N ARG A 246 -10.51 4.57 5.31
CA ARG A 246 -11.37 5.60 5.89
C ARG A 246 -11.80 5.27 7.32
N VAL A 247 -12.35 4.07 7.53
CA VAL A 247 -12.80 3.62 8.85
C VAL A 247 -11.63 3.55 9.83
N PHE A 248 -10.49 3.00 9.40
CA PHE A 248 -9.29 2.94 10.22
C PHE A 248 -8.77 4.33 10.61
N HIS A 249 -8.75 5.27 9.66
CA HIS A 249 -8.29 6.63 9.92
C HIS A 249 -9.18 7.34 10.95
N GLU A 250 -10.51 7.20 10.82
CA GLU A 250 -11.45 7.77 11.78
C GLU A 250 -11.28 7.18 13.19
N GLN A 251 -11.09 5.86 13.30
CA GLN A 251 -10.80 5.20 14.58
C GLN A 251 -9.48 5.70 15.17
N TRP A 252 -8.43 5.75 14.37
CA TRP A 252 -7.10 6.21 14.79
C TRP A 252 -7.14 7.66 15.30
N GLU A 253 -7.87 8.55 14.64
CA GLU A 253 -8.02 9.94 15.10
C GLU A 253 -8.76 10.04 16.44
N ARG A 254 -9.81 9.25 16.64
CA ARG A 254 -10.54 9.19 17.92
C ARG A 254 -9.65 8.68 19.05
N GLU A 255 -8.93 7.58 18.82
CA GLU A 255 -7.98 7.02 19.79
C GLU A 255 -6.87 8.01 20.12
N ARG A 256 -6.29 8.68 19.11
CA ARG A 256 -5.25 9.68 19.29
C ARG A 256 -5.72 10.84 20.16
N LYS A 257 -6.94 11.36 19.93
CA LYS A 257 -7.53 12.42 20.75
C LYS A 257 -7.75 11.97 22.18
N ALA A 258 -8.34 10.80 22.39
CA ALA A 258 -8.59 10.27 23.73
C ALA A 258 -7.29 10.03 24.53
N ILE A 259 -6.23 9.53 23.87
CA ILE A 259 -4.91 9.37 24.49
C ILE A 259 -4.31 10.74 24.85
N ALA A 260 -4.39 11.72 23.95
CA ALA A 260 -3.87 13.07 24.20
C ALA A 260 -4.60 13.77 25.35
N GLU A 261 -5.92 13.67 25.42
CA GLU A 261 -6.74 14.20 26.51
C GLU A 261 -6.41 13.53 27.85
N ARG A 262 -6.29 12.20 27.87
CA ARG A 262 -5.88 11.46 29.08
C ARG A 262 -4.52 11.91 29.57
N GLN A 263 -3.55 12.05 28.66
CA GLN A 263 -2.20 12.51 29.01
C GLN A 263 -2.19 13.96 29.48
N ALA A 264 -3.01 14.84 28.88
CA ALA A 264 -3.15 16.22 29.33
C ALA A 264 -3.69 16.28 30.76
N ARG A 265 -4.77 15.53 31.05
CA ARG A 265 -5.34 15.44 32.40
C ARG A 265 -4.35 14.85 33.41
N GLN A 266 -3.62 13.81 33.05
CA GLN A 266 -2.57 13.26 33.91
C GLN A 266 -1.46 14.29 34.22
N ARG A 267 -1.03 15.08 33.23
CA ARG A 267 -0.04 16.15 33.46
C ARG A 267 -0.58 17.26 34.34
N GLU A 268 -1.84 17.64 34.16
CA GLU A 268 -2.51 18.65 34.99
C GLU A 268 -2.63 18.17 36.45
N GLU A 269 -3.15 16.97 36.67
CA GLU A 269 -3.28 16.37 38.01
C GLU A 269 -1.90 16.21 38.69
N LEU A 270 -0.90 15.72 37.95
CA LEU A 270 0.47 15.61 38.47
C LEU A 270 1.07 17.00 38.80
N GLY A 271 0.81 18.01 37.98
CA GLY A 271 1.23 19.38 38.21
C GLY A 271 0.63 19.94 39.50
N ARG A 272 -0.70 19.85 39.63
CA ARG A 272 -1.43 20.25 40.85
C ARG A 272 -0.91 19.53 42.09
N PHE A 273 -0.69 18.22 41.99
CA PHE A 273 -0.17 17.43 43.11
C PHE A 273 1.25 17.84 43.52
N LYS A 274 2.14 18.10 42.56
CA LYS A 274 3.50 18.60 42.84
C LYS A 274 3.46 19.96 43.53
N GLU A 275 2.60 20.86 43.07
CA GLU A 275 2.43 22.17 43.69
C GLU A 275 1.91 22.05 45.13
N MET A 276 0.92 21.17 45.36
CA MET A 276 0.41 20.87 46.70
C MET A 276 1.51 20.31 47.61
N LEU A 277 2.31 19.36 47.14
CA LEU A 277 3.42 18.79 47.90
C LEU A 277 4.47 19.85 48.27
N ASN A 278 4.84 20.70 47.32
CA ASN A 278 5.80 21.76 47.56
C ASN A 278 5.26 22.78 48.57
N THR A 279 3.98 23.13 48.47
CA THR A 279 3.30 24.00 49.43
C THR A 279 3.29 23.38 50.83
N ALA A 280 2.95 22.10 50.96
CA ALA A 280 2.97 21.40 52.25
C ALA A 280 4.38 21.35 52.87
N LYS A 281 5.42 21.12 52.06
CA LYS A 281 6.82 21.15 52.52
C LYS A 281 7.22 22.52 53.05
N ARG A 282 6.93 23.59 52.30
CA ARG A 282 7.22 24.97 52.72
C ARG A 282 6.49 25.36 53.99
N TRP A 283 5.22 24.96 54.11
CA TRP A 283 4.46 25.13 55.33
C TRP A 283 5.14 24.44 56.53
N LYS A 284 5.58 23.18 56.36
CA LYS A 284 6.26 22.44 57.44
C LYS A 284 7.63 23.04 57.79
N GLN A 285 8.39 23.49 56.81
CA GLN A 285 9.66 24.21 57.02
C GLN A 285 9.42 25.51 57.78
N ALA A 286 8.40 26.29 57.42
CA ALA A 286 8.06 27.53 58.12
C ALA A 286 7.65 27.26 59.57
N GLU A 287 6.84 26.22 59.82
CA GLU A 287 6.47 25.79 61.17
C GLU A 287 7.70 25.43 62.01
N LEU A 288 8.61 24.62 61.45
CA LEU A 288 9.87 24.25 62.10
C LEU A 288 10.72 25.47 62.44
N LEU A 289 10.84 26.43 61.51
CA LEU A 289 11.59 27.66 61.75
C LEU A 289 10.92 28.52 62.83
N ARG A 290 9.59 28.64 62.86
CA ARG A 290 8.89 29.36 63.94
C ARG A 290 9.14 28.71 65.31
N GLU A 291 9.15 27.38 65.37
CA GLU A 291 9.45 26.65 66.59
C GLU A 291 10.90 26.92 67.05
N TYR A 292 11.86 26.87 66.12
CA TYR A 292 13.26 27.21 66.39
C TYR A 292 13.44 28.65 66.89
N LEU A 293 12.80 29.63 66.24
CA LEU A 293 12.90 31.05 66.63
C LEU A 293 12.33 31.33 68.03
N ARG A 294 11.36 30.53 68.51
CA ARG A 294 10.83 30.66 69.89
C ARG A 294 11.82 30.18 70.95
N ALA A 295 12.74 29.27 70.61
CA ALA A 295 13.67 28.66 71.55
C ALA A 295 14.99 29.44 71.70
N ILE A 296 15.22 30.46 70.87
CA ILE A 296 16.49 31.21 70.84
C ILE A 296 16.35 32.54 71.58
N PRO A 297 17.27 32.86 72.51
CA PRO A 297 17.34 34.19 73.10
C PRO A 297 17.95 35.20 72.11
N ASP A 298 17.28 36.35 71.93
CA ASP A 298 17.77 37.49 71.14
C ASP A 298 17.70 38.77 71.99
N PRO A 299 18.80 39.17 72.65
CA PRO A 299 18.81 40.31 73.57
C PRO A 299 18.48 41.66 72.93
N ASN A 300 18.67 41.81 71.61
CA ASN A 300 18.50 43.07 70.88
C ASN A 300 17.28 43.06 69.92
N GLY A 301 16.70 41.89 69.62
CA GLY A 301 15.45 41.72 68.86
C GLY A 301 15.56 41.93 67.34
N GLU A 302 16.65 42.53 66.85
CA GLU A 302 16.86 42.82 65.43
C GLU A 302 16.95 41.54 64.58
N TRP A 303 17.61 40.50 65.09
CA TRP A 303 17.79 39.25 64.35
C TRP A 303 16.47 38.45 64.28
N LEU A 304 15.71 38.38 65.38
CA LEU A 304 14.38 37.76 65.39
C LEU A 304 13.42 38.46 64.44
N SER A 305 13.47 39.79 64.32
CA SER A 305 12.63 40.54 63.38
C SER A 305 12.95 40.14 61.93
N TRP A 306 14.22 40.15 61.54
CA TRP A 306 14.68 39.66 60.23
C TRP A 306 14.27 38.20 59.97
N ALA A 307 14.50 37.31 60.94
CA ALA A 307 14.22 35.89 60.77
C ALA A 307 12.72 35.61 60.63
N ASN A 308 11.87 36.29 61.41
CA ASN A 308 10.42 36.20 61.26
C ASN A 308 9.94 36.69 59.88
N HIS A 309 10.55 37.75 59.35
CA HIS A 309 10.25 38.23 58.00
C HIS A 309 10.56 37.15 56.94
N LYS A 310 11.72 36.49 57.03
CA LYS A 310 12.10 35.39 56.12
C LYS A 310 11.19 34.18 56.23
N VAL A 311 10.76 33.83 57.45
CA VAL A 311 9.80 32.74 57.67
C VAL A 311 8.43 33.07 57.09
N ASN A 312 7.94 34.31 57.25
CA ASN A 312 6.67 34.76 56.67
C ASN A 312 6.71 34.81 55.13
N TRP A 313 7.88 35.07 54.54
CA TRP A 313 8.09 34.96 53.10
C TRP A 313 8.04 33.50 52.62
N LEU A 314 8.64 32.55 53.36
CA LEU A 314 8.63 31.13 52.99
C LEU A 314 7.25 30.48 53.17
N ASP A 315 6.53 30.87 54.24
CA ASP A 315 5.24 30.32 54.64
C ASP A 315 4.19 30.55 53.54
N PRO A 316 3.63 29.48 52.95
CA PRO A 316 2.66 29.62 51.87
C PRO A 316 1.31 30.22 52.29
N ASN A 317 0.97 30.22 53.59
CA ASN A 317 -0.29 30.80 54.07
C ASN A 317 -0.20 32.32 54.25
N ILE A 318 1.00 32.84 54.49
CA ILE A 318 1.25 34.29 54.63
C ILE A 318 1.77 34.85 53.32
N ASN A 319 2.76 34.17 52.74
CA ASN A 319 3.37 34.48 51.46
C ASN A 319 3.82 35.95 51.37
N ALA A 320 4.46 36.45 52.43
CA ALA A 320 4.93 37.83 52.49
C ALA A 320 5.93 38.13 51.36
N GLU A 321 5.97 39.40 50.93
CA GLU A 321 6.99 39.88 50.00
C GLU A 321 8.30 40.13 50.75
N ASP A 322 9.43 39.88 50.08
CA ASP A 322 10.75 40.19 50.60
C ASP A 322 11.62 40.62 49.42
N GLU A 323 12.00 41.90 49.40
CA GLU A 323 12.71 42.54 48.30
C GLU A 323 14.03 41.83 47.97
N TRP A 324 14.70 41.29 48.98
CA TRP A 324 15.99 40.59 48.84
C TRP A 324 15.83 39.14 48.37
N MET A 325 14.60 38.61 48.37
CA MET A 325 14.27 37.27 47.89
C MET A 325 13.41 37.30 46.62
N ALA A 326 13.27 38.46 45.98
CA ALA A 326 12.53 38.61 44.73
C ALA A 326 13.13 37.71 43.63
N GLY A 327 12.28 36.96 42.93
CA GLY A 327 12.70 36.04 41.87
C GLY A 327 13.29 34.70 42.33
N VAL A 328 13.44 34.47 43.63
CA VAL A 328 13.89 33.18 44.18
C VAL A 328 12.74 32.18 44.18
N ASP A 329 12.95 30.97 43.63
CA ASP A 329 11.97 29.89 43.71
C ASP A 329 11.95 29.30 45.13
N LYS A 330 10.88 29.59 45.88
CA LYS A 330 10.65 29.12 47.26
C LYS A 330 10.71 27.59 47.38
N ASN A 331 10.51 26.84 46.29
CA ASN A 331 10.52 25.37 46.30
C ASN A 331 11.91 24.76 46.15
N THR A 332 12.96 25.58 45.98
CA THR A 332 14.36 25.15 45.85
C THR A 332 15.15 25.20 47.17
N LEU A 333 14.54 25.71 48.24
CA LEU A 333 15.05 25.77 49.60
C LEU A 333 14.67 24.51 50.39
#